data_AF-A0A4Y8KWK0-F1
#
_entry.id   AF-A0A4Y8KWK0-F1
#
_cell.length_a   1.000
_cell.length_b   1.000
_cell.length_c   1.000
_cell.angle_alpha   90.00
_cell.angle_beta   90.00
_cell.angle_gamma   90.00
#
_symmetry.space_group_name_H-M   'P 1'
#
loop_
_entity.id
_entity.type
_entity.pdbx_description
1 polymer ?
#
loop_
_entity_poly.entity_id
_entity_poly.type
_entity_poly.pdbx_seq_one_letter_code
_entity_poly.pdbx_strand_id
1 'polypeptide(L)'
;MRKILFNTREWAIIIWTIVFFLIVIFILYKNKKSNSFLSLPKQIIQLILHPIMLFSLSYIVCMFYLLIKVEFINNIGLIKDYSKILIFALFPMIFRVATKFDQIEITQIAKGIIKFSIIPLFIINEYTFNIILELIIILIIFVLNMLIAISDNNPNFNLIKKILNWILAFIVISVIVFSFNLFFNNINDIMQSIFWKKMFLELLLLFYVPLLIVVRELTYYEKILIHIKIRNRLGNKFKERISIFLILLKNCHFSKSKLDKALKKVKINKVGSYKDLNILLKI
;
A
#
# COMPACT_ATOMS: atom_id res chain seq x y z
N MET A 1 23.69 1.68 -17.55
CA MET A 1 23.33 1.19 -16.18
C MET A 1 24.20 0.02 -15.67
N ARG A 2 24.76 0.13 -14.44
CA ARG A 2 25.59 -0.91 -13.81
C ARG A 2 24.78 -2.15 -13.39
N LYS A 3 25.35 -3.35 -13.60
CA LYS A 3 24.87 -4.64 -13.08
C LYS A 3 25.12 -4.79 -11.56
N ILE A 4 24.65 -3.85 -10.75
CA ILE A 4 24.67 -4.00 -9.29
C ILE A 4 23.29 -4.49 -8.87
N LEU A 5 23.24 -5.53 -8.04
CA LEU A 5 21.99 -6.15 -7.60
C LEU A 5 21.11 -5.14 -6.83
N PHE A 6 21.72 -4.29 -6.00
CA PHE A 6 21.04 -3.23 -5.25
C PHE A 6 21.75 -1.88 -5.38
N ASN A 7 20.98 -0.80 -5.52
CA ASN A 7 21.53 0.56 -5.53
C ASN A 7 21.91 1.02 -4.10
N THR A 8 22.72 2.07 -3.97
CA THR A 8 23.18 2.63 -2.69
C THR A 8 22.02 2.99 -1.75
N ARG A 9 20.94 3.58 -2.28
CA ARG A 9 19.72 3.83 -1.48
C ARG A 9 19.08 2.55 -0.97
N GLU A 10 19.03 1.51 -1.79
CA GLU A 10 18.44 0.23 -1.42
C GLU A 10 19.26 -0.45 -0.31
N TRP A 11 20.59 -0.42 -0.44
CA TRP A 11 21.51 -0.83 0.62
C TRP A 11 21.29 -0.05 1.90
N ALA A 12 21.17 1.29 1.82
CA ALA A 12 20.95 2.12 2.99
C ALA A 12 19.60 1.82 3.68
N ILE A 13 18.53 1.57 2.90
CA ILE A 13 17.23 1.11 3.45
C ILE A 13 17.38 -0.25 4.14
N ILE A 14 18.08 -1.21 3.51
CA ILE A 14 18.30 -2.55 4.10
C ILE A 14 19.06 -2.43 5.42
N ILE A 15 20.16 -1.67 5.45
CA ILE A 15 20.98 -1.45 6.64
C ILE A 15 20.13 -0.87 7.77
N TRP A 16 19.39 0.22 7.51
CA TRP A 16 18.53 0.84 8.54
C TRP A 16 17.38 -0.04 8.99
N THR A 17 16.82 -0.84 8.09
CA THR A 17 15.77 -1.82 8.43
C THR A 17 16.32 -2.85 9.41
N ILE A 18 17.52 -3.40 9.16
CA ILE A 18 18.19 -4.34 10.06
C ILE A 18 18.48 -3.68 11.41
N VAL A 19 19.05 -2.48 11.42
CA VAL A 19 19.34 -1.72 12.66
C VAL A 19 18.07 -1.49 13.47
N PHE A 20 16.97 -1.07 12.83
CA PHE A 20 15.68 -0.88 13.49
C PHE A 20 15.16 -2.19 14.11
N PHE A 21 15.22 -3.30 13.38
CA PHE A 21 14.80 -4.60 13.92
C PHE A 21 15.64 -5.02 15.13
N LEU A 22 16.97 -4.81 15.09
CA LEU A 22 17.85 -5.09 16.22
C LEU A 22 17.49 -4.25 17.45
N ILE A 23 17.22 -2.96 17.27
CA ILE A 23 16.78 -2.06 18.36
C ILE A 23 15.46 -2.53 18.95
N VAL A 24 14.47 -2.89 18.11
CA VAL A 24 13.17 -3.39 18.57
C VAL A 24 13.33 -4.69 19.36
N ILE A 25 14.13 -5.64 18.86
CA ILE A 25 14.41 -6.90 19.55
C ILE A 25 15.08 -6.64 20.90
N PHE A 26 16.07 -5.74 20.94
CA PHE A 26 16.77 -5.37 22.17
C PHE A 26 15.82 -4.78 23.22
N ILE A 27 14.93 -3.86 22.81
CA ILE A 27 13.92 -3.25 23.70
C ILE A 27 12.94 -4.30 24.22
N LEU A 28 12.46 -5.20 23.35
CA LEU A 28 11.52 -6.26 23.74
C LEU A 28 12.14 -7.27 24.70
N TYR A 29 13.41 -7.61 24.49
CA TYR A 29 14.19 -8.46 25.39
C TYR A 29 14.34 -7.81 26.77
N LYS A 30 14.76 -6.54 26.81
CA LYS A 30 14.90 -5.77 28.08
C LYS A 30 13.58 -5.71 28.86
N ASN A 31 12.45 -5.55 28.17
CA ASN A 31 11.13 -5.43 28.79
C ASN A 31 10.48 -6.78 29.15
N LYS A 32 11.17 -7.93 29.00
CA LYS A 32 10.63 -9.29 29.23
C LYS A 32 9.31 -9.56 28.47
N LYS A 33 9.08 -8.87 27.34
CA LYS A 33 7.90 -9.02 26.47
C LYS A 33 8.22 -9.80 25.19
N SER A 34 9.26 -10.64 25.20
CA SER A 34 9.72 -11.43 24.05
C SER A 34 8.60 -12.27 23.41
N ASN A 35 7.64 -12.75 24.20
CA ASN A 35 6.48 -13.50 23.71
C ASN A 35 5.57 -12.69 22.75
N SER A 36 5.60 -11.35 22.82
CA SER A 36 4.84 -10.50 21.89
C SER A 36 5.41 -10.57 20.47
N PHE A 37 6.74 -10.71 20.31
CA PHE A 37 7.38 -10.82 19.00
C PHE A 37 7.06 -12.14 18.30
N LEU A 38 7.00 -13.23 19.07
CA LEU A 38 6.63 -14.57 18.57
C LEU A 38 5.21 -14.63 18.00
N SER A 39 4.34 -13.68 18.37
CA SER A 39 2.99 -13.59 17.84
C SER A 39 2.89 -12.89 16.46
N LEU A 40 3.91 -12.11 16.06
CA LEU A 40 3.94 -11.40 14.79
C LEU A 40 3.81 -12.30 13.56
N PRO A 41 4.58 -13.40 13.41
CA PRO A 41 4.43 -14.28 12.25
C PRO A 41 3.02 -14.87 12.16
N LYS A 42 2.39 -15.20 13.30
CA LYS A 42 1.01 -15.68 13.34
C LYS A 42 0.02 -14.61 12.83
N GLN A 43 0.20 -13.35 13.21
CA GLN A 43 -0.63 -12.25 12.73
C GLN A 43 -0.42 -11.96 11.24
N ILE A 44 0.83 -12.05 10.76
CA ILE A 44 1.14 -11.91 9.33
C ILE A 44 0.48 -13.03 8.52
N ILE A 45 0.54 -14.28 9.00
CA ILE A 45 -0.13 -15.41 8.34
C ILE A 45 -1.66 -15.19 8.32
N GLN A 46 -2.25 -14.72 9.42
CA GLN A 46 -3.68 -14.40 9.45
C GLN A 46 -4.05 -13.27 8.47
N LEU A 47 -3.18 -12.27 8.31
CA LEU A 47 -3.36 -11.20 7.32
C LEU A 47 -3.26 -11.75 5.89
N ILE A 48 -2.27 -12.60 5.61
CA ILE A 48 -2.08 -13.24 4.29
C ILE A 48 -3.27 -14.13 3.92
N LEU A 49 -3.80 -14.87 4.90
CA LEU A 49 -4.95 -15.77 4.70
C LEU A 49 -6.30 -15.02 4.67
N HIS A 50 -6.31 -13.70 4.88
CA HIS A 50 -7.52 -12.91 4.79
C HIS A 50 -8.05 -12.93 3.33
N PRO A 51 -9.37 -13.09 3.09
CA PRO A 51 -9.92 -13.23 1.73
C PRO A 51 -9.53 -12.10 0.77
N ILE A 52 -9.57 -10.85 1.24
CA ILE A 52 -9.13 -9.67 0.44
C ILE A 52 -7.64 -9.79 0.06
N MET A 53 -6.80 -10.25 0.98
CA MET A 53 -5.37 -10.40 0.76
C MET A 53 -5.10 -11.54 -0.24
N LEU A 54 -5.76 -12.68 -0.08
CA LEU A 54 -5.69 -13.79 -1.04
C LEU A 54 -6.10 -13.37 -2.46
N PHE A 55 -7.19 -12.61 -2.60
CA PHE A 55 -7.61 -12.08 -3.91
C PHE A 55 -6.57 -11.11 -4.49
N SER A 56 -6.00 -10.23 -3.66
CA SER A 56 -4.97 -9.32 -4.14
C SER A 56 -3.67 -10.03 -4.54
N LEU A 57 -3.26 -11.07 -3.80
CA LEU A 57 -2.11 -11.91 -4.16
C LEU A 57 -2.35 -12.66 -5.47
N SER A 58 -3.55 -13.23 -5.68
CA SER A 58 -3.85 -13.92 -6.93
C SER A 58 -3.81 -12.98 -8.13
N TYR A 59 -4.31 -11.74 -7.99
CA TYR A 59 -4.19 -10.70 -9.01
C TYR A 59 -2.73 -10.33 -9.28
N ILE A 60 -1.92 -10.14 -8.24
CA ILE A 60 -0.48 -9.81 -8.37
C ILE A 60 0.27 -10.94 -9.08
N VAL A 61 0.00 -12.19 -8.74
CA VAL A 61 0.61 -13.37 -9.39
C VAL A 61 0.18 -13.46 -10.86
N CYS A 62 -1.10 -13.22 -11.16
CA CYS A 62 -1.58 -13.20 -12.54
C CYS A 62 -0.89 -12.10 -13.36
N MET A 63 -0.80 -10.88 -12.82
CA MET A 63 -0.08 -9.77 -13.47
C MET A 63 1.40 -10.08 -13.67
N PHE A 64 2.06 -10.67 -12.67
CA PHE A 64 3.46 -11.06 -12.78
C PHE A 64 3.67 -12.12 -13.88
N TYR A 65 2.79 -13.12 -13.95
CA TYR A 65 2.81 -14.13 -15.00
C TYR A 65 2.61 -13.51 -16.39
N LEU A 66 1.68 -12.56 -16.55
CA LEU A 66 1.48 -11.83 -17.79
C LEU A 66 2.75 -11.05 -18.21
N LEU A 67 3.44 -10.42 -17.26
CA LEU A 67 4.68 -9.67 -17.54
C LEU A 67 5.85 -10.57 -17.95
N ILE A 68 5.92 -11.78 -17.41
CA ILE A 68 6.89 -12.79 -17.87
C ILE A 68 6.53 -13.27 -19.27
N LYS A 69 5.24 -13.55 -19.53
CA LYS A 69 4.78 -14.07 -20.83
C LYS A 69 5.01 -13.09 -21.98
N VAL A 70 4.91 -11.79 -21.72
CA VAL A 70 5.19 -10.71 -22.71
C VAL A 70 6.70 -10.38 -22.76
N GLU A 71 7.56 -11.16 -22.09
CA GLU A 71 9.01 -10.94 -22.00
C GLU A 71 9.41 -9.55 -21.47
N PHE A 72 8.49 -8.90 -20.76
CA PHE A 72 8.75 -7.60 -20.15
C PHE A 72 9.77 -7.77 -19.02
N ILE A 73 9.48 -8.68 -18.08
CA ILE A 73 10.40 -9.08 -17.00
C ILE A 73 11.25 -10.27 -17.48
N ASN A 74 12.41 -9.96 -18.04
CA ASN A 74 13.36 -10.95 -18.57
C ASN A 74 14.70 -11.01 -17.80
N ASN A 75 14.86 -10.19 -16.75
CA ASN A 75 16.08 -10.05 -15.98
C ASN A 75 15.74 -10.00 -14.48
N ILE A 76 16.59 -10.60 -13.64
CA ILE A 76 16.50 -10.56 -12.18
C ILE A 76 16.43 -9.15 -11.59
N GLY A 77 17.08 -8.17 -12.23
CA GLY A 77 17.01 -6.75 -11.85
C GLY A 77 15.59 -6.20 -11.96
N LEU A 78 14.84 -6.55 -13.02
CA LEU A 78 13.45 -6.11 -13.20
C LEU A 78 12.50 -6.82 -12.23
N ILE A 79 12.78 -8.08 -11.88
CA ILE A 79 12.02 -8.80 -10.83
C ILE A 79 12.15 -8.07 -9.49
N LYS A 80 13.37 -7.65 -9.15
CA LYS A 80 13.66 -6.88 -7.93
C LYS A 80 12.98 -5.51 -7.94
N ASP A 81 13.07 -4.77 -9.05
CA ASP A 81 12.45 -3.44 -9.15
C ASP A 81 10.91 -3.55 -9.06
N TYR A 82 10.33 -4.61 -9.65
CA TYR A 82 8.90 -4.94 -9.51
C TYR A 82 8.52 -5.29 -8.06
N SER A 83 9.30 -6.15 -7.39
CA SER A 83 9.00 -6.52 -6.00
C SER A 83 9.07 -5.32 -5.05
N LYS A 84 10.00 -4.38 -5.30
CA LYS A 84 10.08 -3.10 -4.60
C LYS A 84 8.80 -2.28 -4.79
N ILE A 85 8.29 -2.15 -6.00
CA ILE A 85 7.03 -1.44 -6.27
C ILE A 85 5.85 -2.11 -5.57
N LEU A 86 5.80 -3.44 -5.54
CA LEU A 86 4.76 -4.15 -4.81
C LEU A 86 4.82 -3.80 -3.32
N ILE A 87 5.97 -4.00 -2.67
CA ILE A 87 6.16 -3.85 -1.22
C ILE A 87 5.98 -2.41 -0.76
N PHE A 88 6.60 -1.45 -1.45
CA PHE A 88 6.67 -0.05 -0.98
C PHE A 88 5.57 0.85 -1.54
N ALA A 89 4.88 0.44 -2.61
CA ALA A 89 3.79 1.23 -3.18
C ALA A 89 2.45 0.48 -3.14
N LEU A 90 2.34 -0.70 -3.77
CA LEU A 90 1.04 -1.37 -3.92
C LEU A 90 0.44 -1.85 -2.60
N PHE A 91 1.20 -2.56 -1.77
CA PHE A 91 0.71 -3.06 -0.47
C PHE A 91 0.22 -1.92 0.45
N PRO A 92 0.98 -0.82 0.63
CA PRO A 92 0.49 0.36 1.34
C PRO A 92 -0.79 0.95 0.74
N MET A 93 -0.93 0.98 -0.59
CA MET A 93 -2.17 1.44 -1.24
C MET A 93 -3.35 0.51 -0.93
N ILE A 94 -3.17 -0.82 -1.02
CA ILE A 94 -4.20 -1.81 -0.67
C ILE A 94 -4.63 -1.62 0.79
N PHE A 95 -3.66 -1.54 1.71
CA PHE A 95 -3.94 -1.36 3.14
C PHE A 95 -4.67 -0.05 3.42
N ARG A 96 -4.24 1.04 2.79
CA ARG A 96 -4.89 2.35 2.90
C ARG A 96 -6.34 2.30 2.40
N VAL A 97 -6.58 1.64 1.26
CA VAL A 97 -7.94 1.47 0.71
C VAL A 97 -8.80 0.59 1.62
N ALA A 98 -8.28 -0.52 2.15
CA ALA A 98 -9.02 -1.40 3.04
C ALA A 98 -9.35 -0.74 4.40
N THR A 99 -8.50 0.15 4.90
CA THR A 99 -8.73 0.83 6.19
C THR A 99 -9.61 2.07 6.09
N LYS A 100 -9.52 2.83 4.99
CA LYS A 100 -10.26 4.08 4.76
C LYS A 100 -11.18 4.01 3.52
N PHE A 101 -11.83 2.87 3.34
CA PHE A 101 -12.62 2.51 2.15
C PHE A 101 -13.77 3.49 1.84
N ASP A 102 -14.32 4.14 2.87
CA ASP A 102 -15.43 5.10 2.78
C ASP A 102 -14.96 6.50 2.35
N GLN A 103 -13.82 6.93 2.87
CA GLN A 103 -13.24 8.26 2.64
C GLN A 103 -12.45 8.34 1.33
N ILE A 104 -11.89 7.24 0.85
CA ILE A 104 -10.96 7.26 -0.29
C ILE A 104 -11.69 7.28 -1.63
N GLU A 105 -11.23 8.18 -2.49
CA GLU A 105 -11.53 8.20 -3.91
C GLU A 105 -10.39 7.56 -4.71
N ILE A 106 -10.66 6.40 -5.31
CA ILE A 106 -9.67 5.67 -6.11
C ILE A 106 -9.28 6.46 -7.36
N THR A 107 -10.18 7.28 -7.89
CA THR A 107 -9.88 8.22 -8.98
C THR A 107 -8.81 9.22 -8.59
N GLN A 108 -8.75 9.66 -7.33
CA GLN A 108 -7.68 10.53 -6.83
C GLN A 108 -6.35 9.77 -6.74
N ILE A 109 -6.36 8.50 -6.33
CA ILE A 109 -5.16 7.64 -6.34
C ILE A 109 -4.65 7.48 -7.76
N ALA A 110 -5.52 7.13 -8.72
CA ALA A 110 -5.16 6.99 -10.13
C ALA A 110 -4.63 8.30 -10.73
N LYS A 111 -5.30 9.43 -10.48
CA LYS A 111 -4.81 10.76 -10.88
C LYS A 111 -3.45 11.07 -10.25
N GLY A 112 -3.23 10.68 -8.99
CA GLY A 112 -1.94 10.82 -8.32
C GLY A 112 -0.81 10.06 -9.02
N ILE A 113 -1.10 8.88 -9.55
CA ILE A 113 -0.14 8.08 -10.31
C ILE A 113 0.11 8.71 -11.69
N ILE A 114 -0.92 9.11 -12.43
CA ILE A 114 -0.80 9.66 -13.81
C ILE A 114 -0.14 11.05 -13.83
N LYS A 115 -0.24 11.82 -12.73
CA LYS A 115 0.46 13.11 -12.63
C LYS A 115 1.92 12.93 -13.04
N PHE A 116 2.49 13.98 -13.64
CA PHE A 116 3.87 14.04 -14.15
C PHE A 116 4.95 13.73 -13.08
N SER A 117 4.56 13.33 -11.88
CA SER A 117 5.39 12.81 -10.79
C SER A 117 6.11 11.49 -11.08
N ILE A 118 5.67 10.67 -12.05
CA ILE A 118 6.36 9.40 -12.32
C ILE A 118 7.79 9.62 -12.84
N ILE A 119 8.00 10.56 -13.76
CA ILE A 119 9.33 10.81 -14.32
C ILE A 119 10.32 11.28 -13.22
N PRO A 120 9.99 12.30 -12.41
CA PRO A 120 10.81 12.65 -11.24
C PRO A 120 11.00 11.48 -10.27
N LEU A 121 9.95 10.70 -9.98
CA LEU A 121 10.04 9.59 -9.02
C LEU A 121 11.04 8.52 -9.50
N PHE A 122 10.98 8.15 -10.77
CA PHE A 122 11.91 7.25 -11.41
C PHE A 122 13.34 7.77 -11.37
N ILE A 123 13.56 9.03 -11.76
CA ILE A 123 14.89 9.67 -11.74
C ILE A 123 15.46 9.68 -10.33
N ILE A 124 14.65 10.08 -9.34
CA ILE A 124 15.07 10.09 -7.93
C ILE A 124 15.47 8.68 -7.51
N ASN A 125 14.70 7.64 -7.87
CA ASN A 125 14.94 6.25 -7.48
C ASN A 125 16.18 5.62 -8.11
N GLU A 126 16.47 5.94 -9.37
CA GLU A 126 17.59 5.35 -10.10
C GLU A 126 18.91 6.10 -9.84
N TYR A 127 18.88 7.43 -9.74
CA TYR A 127 20.07 8.26 -9.56
C TYR A 127 20.23 8.66 -8.09
N THR A 128 21.07 7.90 -7.37
CA THR A 128 21.25 7.98 -5.92
C THR A 128 22.60 8.59 -5.54
N PHE A 129 22.72 9.00 -4.28
CA PHE A 129 23.98 9.45 -3.70
C PHE A 129 24.93 8.26 -3.46
N ASN A 130 26.16 8.55 -3.05
CA ASN A 130 27.03 7.51 -2.50
C ASN A 130 26.40 6.89 -1.23
N ILE A 131 26.87 5.70 -0.86
CA ILE A 131 26.27 4.95 0.25
C ILE A 131 26.31 5.69 1.59
N ILE A 132 27.38 6.45 1.86
CA ILE A 132 27.56 7.19 3.12
C ILE A 132 26.51 8.30 3.23
N LEU A 133 26.31 9.09 2.18
CA LEU A 133 25.30 10.14 2.15
C LEU A 133 23.89 9.56 2.21
N GLU A 134 23.58 8.47 1.48
CA GLU A 134 22.27 7.81 1.56
C GLU A 134 21.97 7.33 3.00
N LEU A 135 22.95 6.77 3.71
CA LEU A 135 22.77 6.35 5.11
C LEU A 135 22.42 7.53 6.03
N ILE A 136 23.09 8.66 5.86
CA ILE A 136 22.84 9.88 6.65
C ILE A 136 21.47 10.46 6.31
N ILE A 137 21.15 10.60 5.02
CA ILE A 137 19.88 11.19 4.55
C ILE A 137 18.70 10.37 5.05
N ILE A 138 18.73 9.04 4.92
CA ILE A 138 17.63 8.16 5.35
C ILE A 138 17.42 8.27 6.87
N LEU A 139 18.50 8.30 7.65
CA LEU A 139 18.41 8.48 9.11
C LEU A 139 17.75 9.81 9.46
N ILE A 140 18.19 10.91 8.85
CA ILE A 140 17.64 12.24 9.10
C ILE A 140 16.15 12.28 8.73
N ILE A 141 15.77 11.73 7.57
CA ILE A 141 14.36 11.66 7.15
C ILE A 141 13.54 10.84 8.15
N PHE A 142 14.07 9.72 8.64
CA PHE A 142 13.39 8.88 9.63
C PHE A 142 13.16 9.63 10.94
N VAL A 143 14.19 10.29 11.49
CA VAL A 143 14.10 11.07 12.73
C VAL A 143 13.14 12.25 12.57
N LEU A 144 13.21 12.98 11.46
CA LEU A 144 12.29 14.10 11.18
C LEU A 144 10.84 13.63 11.14
N ASN A 145 10.55 12.51 10.45
CA ASN A 145 9.20 11.97 10.38
C ASN A 145 8.68 11.53 11.76
N MET A 146 9.54 10.94 12.61
CA MET A 146 9.17 10.64 13.99
C MET A 146 8.82 11.89 14.79
N LEU A 147 9.62 12.95 14.69
CA LEU A 147 9.35 14.22 15.38
C LEU A 147 8.06 14.88 14.87
N ILE A 148 7.82 14.85 13.56
CA ILE A 148 6.58 15.34 12.95
C ILE A 148 5.39 14.56 13.51
N ALA A 149 5.45 13.22 13.52
CA ALA A 149 4.38 12.38 14.05
C ALA A 149 4.10 12.63 15.55
N ILE A 150 5.13 12.94 16.35
CA ILE A 150 4.95 13.31 17.75
C ILE A 150 4.29 14.69 17.87
N SER A 151 4.71 15.66 17.04
CA SER A 151 4.15 17.01 17.03
C SER A 151 2.68 17.06 16.59
N ASP A 152 2.24 16.11 15.75
CA ASP A 152 0.86 16.01 15.27
C ASP A 152 -0.17 15.78 16.39
N ASN A 153 0.26 15.19 17.50
CA ASN A 153 -0.63 14.83 18.60
C ASN A 153 -0.90 15.97 19.59
N ASN A 154 -0.23 17.12 19.44
CA ASN A 154 -0.29 18.23 20.40
C ASN A 154 -0.39 19.58 19.68
N PRO A 155 -1.50 20.33 19.80
CA PRO A 155 -1.71 21.58 19.06
C PRO A 155 -0.67 22.65 19.40
N ASN A 156 -0.06 22.58 20.59
CA ASN A 156 0.99 23.50 21.03
C ASN A 156 2.28 23.40 20.19
N PHE A 157 2.50 22.30 19.48
CA PHE A 157 3.70 22.09 18.65
C PHE A 157 3.48 22.36 17.16
N ASN A 158 2.39 23.03 16.79
CA ASN A 158 2.09 23.37 15.39
C ASN A 158 3.19 24.19 14.70
N LEU A 159 3.85 25.10 15.43
CA LEU A 159 4.99 25.87 14.88
C LEU A 159 6.20 24.97 14.61
N ILE A 160 6.54 24.08 15.55
CA ILE A 160 7.64 23.11 15.41
C ILE A 160 7.37 22.19 14.21
N LYS A 161 6.13 21.70 14.08
CA LYS A 161 5.71 20.89 12.93
C LYS A 161 5.98 21.59 11.60
N LYS A 162 5.62 22.88 11.48
CA LYS A 162 5.85 23.66 10.25
C LYS A 162 7.34 23.75 9.92
N ILE A 163 8.19 23.99 10.91
CA ILE A 163 9.65 24.05 10.73
C ILE A 163 10.19 22.69 10.30
N LEU A 164 9.80 21.60 10.97
CA LEU A 164 10.22 20.25 10.62
C LEU A 164 9.80 19.87 9.19
N ASN A 165 8.58 20.22 8.79
CA ASN A 165 8.11 20.03 7.42
C ASN A 165 8.90 20.84 6.40
N TRP A 166 9.32 22.06 6.74
CA TRP A 166 10.13 22.90 5.86
C TRP A 166 11.54 22.32 5.68
N ILE A 167 12.16 21.84 6.76
CA ILE A 167 13.44 21.13 6.71
C ILE A 167 13.32 19.86 5.86
N LEU A 168 12.26 19.07 6.06
CA LEU A 168 12.01 17.86 5.27
C LEU A 168 11.83 18.20 3.78
N ALA A 169 11.09 19.25 3.47
CA ALA A 169 10.92 19.72 2.09
C ALA A 169 12.26 20.14 1.47
N PHE A 170 13.11 20.86 2.20
CA PHE A 170 14.45 21.24 1.74
C PHE A 170 15.34 20.03 1.41
N ILE A 171 15.32 19.00 2.27
CA ILE A 171 16.05 17.74 2.02
C ILE A 171 15.52 17.07 0.75
N VAL A 172 14.20 16.93 0.61
CA VAL A 172 13.58 16.30 -0.56
C VAL A 172 13.93 17.06 -1.84
N ILE A 173 13.87 18.40 -1.83
CA ILE A 173 14.25 19.23 -2.98
C ILE A 173 15.73 19.04 -3.33
N SER A 174 16.61 18.98 -2.32
CA SER A 174 18.05 18.76 -2.53
C SER A 174 18.32 17.40 -3.17
N VAL A 175 17.62 16.35 -2.72
CA VAL A 175 17.68 15.00 -3.32
C VAL A 175 17.20 15.05 -4.77
N ILE A 176 16.09 15.72 -5.06
CA ILE A 176 15.55 15.88 -6.41
C ILE A 176 16.58 16.55 -7.33
N VAL A 177 17.08 17.73 -6.96
CA VAL A 177 18.04 18.49 -7.77
C VAL A 177 19.29 17.66 -8.06
N PHE A 178 19.81 16.96 -7.05
CA PHE A 178 20.98 16.09 -7.22
C PHE A 178 20.71 14.93 -8.18
N SER A 179 19.59 14.22 -8.02
CA SER A 179 19.23 13.11 -8.91
C SER A 179 19.04 13.56 -10.35
N PHE A 180 18.44 14.74 -10.58
CA PHE A 180 18.31 15.31 -11.92
C PHE A 180 19.66 15.72 -12.51
N ASN A 181 20.57 16.30 -11.73
CA ASN A 181 21.92 16.62 -12.20
C ASN A 181 22.67 15.35 -12.64
N LEU A 182 22.57 14.26 -11.87
CA LEU A 182 23.15 12.97 -12.25
C LEU A 182 22.50 12.39 -13.51
N PHE A 183 21.19 12.52 -13.66
CA PHE A 183 20.47 12.08 -14.85
C PHE A 183 20.95 12.82 -16.10
N PHE A 184 21.06 14.15 -16.06
CA PHE A 184 21.55 14.93 -17.20
C PHE A 184 23.01 14.62 -17.55
N ASN A 185 23.85 14.38 -16.54
CA ASN A 185 25.23 13.93 -16.77
C ASN A 185 25.31 12.54 -17.42
N ASN A 186 24.30 11.69 -17.22
CA ASN A 186 24.22 10.33 -17.72
C ASN A 186 23.11 10.15 -18.78
N ILE A 187 22.80 11.20 -19.56
CA ILE A 187 21.68 11.22 -20.50
C ILE A 187 21.68 10.06 -21.51
N ASN A 188 22.86 9.50 -21.80
CA ASN A 188 23.04 8.35 -22.68
C ASN A 188 22.33 7.08 -22.19
N ASP A 189 21.98 6.97 -20.90
CA ASP A 189 21.20 5.85 -20.38
C ASP A 189 19.81 5.74 -21.07
N ILE A 190 19.25 6.85 -21.57
CA ILE A 190 17.97 6.86 -22.31
C ILE A 190 18.02 5.99 -23.56
N MET A 191 19.20 5.81 -24.17
CA MET A 191 19.36 4.97 -25.35
C MET A 191 19.22 3.47 -25.03
N GLN A 192 19.28 3.09 -23.75
CA GLN A 192 19.20 1.70 -23.33
C GLN A 192 17.74 1.27 -23.15
N SER A 193 17.33 0.17 -23.78
CA SER A 193 15.97 -0.39 -23.63
C SER A 193 15.60 -0.64 -22.15
N ILE A 194 16.57 -1.01 -21.31
CA ILE A 194 16.33 -1.27 -19.89
C ILE A 194 15.89 -0.04 -19.11
N PHE A 195 16.32 1.17 -19.50
CA PHE A 195 15.88 2.43 -18.91
C PHE A 195 14.36 2.58 -19.03
N TRP A 196 13.84 2.38 -20.24
CA TRP A 196 12.41 2.45 -20.53
C TRP A 196 11.61 1.36 -19.82
N LYS A 197 12.15 0.13 -19.72
CA LYS A 197 11.51 -0.94 -18.94
C LYS A 197 11.40 -0.58 -17.45
N LYS A 198 12.45 -0.02 -16.85
CA LYS A 198 12.39 0.40 -15.44
C LYS A 198 11.46 1.58 -15.21
N MET A 199 11.42 2.55 -16.12
CA MET A 199 10.49 3.67 -16.03
C MET A 199 9.03 3.20 -16.18
N PHE A 200 8.76 2.28 -17.11
CA PHE A 200 7.42 1.71 -17.30
C PHE A 200 6.96 0.86 -16.12
N LEU A 201 7.89 0.28 -15.36
CA LEU A 201 7.59 -0.41 -14.11
C LEU A 201 6.86 0.49 -13.10
N GLU A 202 7.24 1.78 -13.00
CA GLU A 202 6.52 2.72 -12.13
C GLU A 202 5.11 3.03 -12.63
N LEU A 203 4.90 3.11 -13.96
CA LEU A 203 3.58 3.24 -14.58
C LEU A 203 2.69 2.02 -14.35
N LEU A 204 3.29 0.86 -14.06
CA LEU A 204 2.56 -0.38 -13.88
C LEU A 204 1.59 -0.34 -12.69
N LEU A 205 1.80 0.57 -11.73
CA LEU A 205 0.85 0.87 -10.65
C LEU A 205 -0.57 1.18 -11.16
N LEU A 206 -0.71 1.72 -12.38
CA LEU A 206 -2.01 1.98 -13.00
C LEU A 206 -2.80 0.69 -13.28
N PHE A 207 -2.12 -0.39 -13.65
CA PHE A 207 -2.77 -1.69 -13.87
C PHE A 207 -3.29 -2.34 -12.58
N TYR A 208 -2.89 -1.82 -11.41
CA TYR A 208 -3.45 -2.22 -10.12
C TYR A 208 -4.61 -1.34 -9.64
N VAL A 209 -4.95 -0.26 -10.35
CA VAL A 209 -6.14 0.54 -10.01
C VAL A 209 -7.42 -0.30 -10.00
N PRO A 210 -7.68 -1.19 -10.98
CA PRO A 210 -8.83 -2.10 -10.92
C PRO A 210 -8.84 -2.98 -9.66
N LEU A 211 -7.68 -3.49 -9.25
CA LEU A 211 -7.54 -4.24 -8.00
C LEU A 211 -7.97 -3.39 -6.79
N LEU A 212 -7.52 -2.13 -6.71
CA LEU A 212 -7.91 -1.23 -5.62
C LEU A 212 -9.43 -0.99 -5.59
N ILE A 213 -10.10 -0.94 -6.75
CA ILE A 213 -11.56 -0.86 -6.83
C ILE A 213 -12.17 -2.09 -6.16
N VAL A 214 -11.77 -3.28 -6.59
CA VAL A 214 -12.30 -4.53 -6.02
C VAL A 214 -12.04 -4.62 -4.51
N VAL A 215 -10.85 -4.26 -4.04
CA VAL A 215 -10.51 -4.24 -2.60
C VAL A 215 -11.47 -3.32 -1.83
N ARG A 216 -11.75 -2.11 -2.33
CA ARG A 216 -12.69 -1.19 -1.68
C ARG A 216 -14.09 -1.78 -1.57
N GLU A 217 -14.60 -2.32 -2.67
CA GLU A 217 -15.95 -2.89 -2.71
C GLU A 217 -16.05 -4.11 -1.78
N LEU A 218 -15.09 -5.04 -1.82
CA LEU A 218 -15.01 -6.18 -0.89
C LEU A 218 -14.98 -5.73 0.57
N THR A 219 -14.26 -4.65 0.88
CA THR A 219 -14.23 -4.07 2.23
C THR A 219 -15.62 -3.57 2.66
N TYR A 220 -16.37 -2.92 1.77
CA TYR A 220 -17.76 -2.53 2.04
C TYR A 220 -18.63 -3.75 2.37
N TYR A 221 -18.54 -4.81 1.55
CA TYR A 221 -19.29 -6.05 1.79
C TYR A 221 -18.96 -6.68 3.15
N GLU A 222 -17.67 -6.80 3.50
CA GLU A 222 -17.25 -7.33 4.79
C GLU A 222 -17.77 -6.50 5.96
N LYS A 223 -17.73 -5.16 5.86
CA LYS A 223 -18.25 -4.27 6.90
C LYS A 223 -19.76 -4.40 7.07
N ILE A 224 -20.52 -4.54 5.97
CA ILE A 224 -21.96 -4.80 6.04
C ILE A 224 -22.22 -6.17 6.69
N LEU A 225 -21.51 -7.22 6.27
CA LEU A 225 -21.63 -8.57 6.81
C LEU A 225 -21.38 -8.63 8.32
N ILE A 226 -20.42 -7.86 8.85
CA ILE A 226 -20.13 -7.81 10.30
C ILE A 226 -21.31 -7.22 11.10
N HIS A 227 -22.07 -6.28 10.52
CA HIS A 227 -23.20 -5.65 11.22
C HIS A 227 -24.49 -6.48 11.13
N ILE A 228 -24.58 -7.42 10.19
CA ILE A 228 -25.76 -8.27 10.03
C ILE A 228 -25.69 -9.43 11.02
N LYS A 229 -26.63 -9.46 11.97
CA LYS A 229 -26.83 -10.58 12.91
C LYS A 229 -28.07 -11.39 12.54
N ILE A 230 -28.07 -11.99 11.34
CA ILE A 230 -29.13 -12.93 10.96
C ILE A 230 -28.87 -14.24 11.71
N ARG A 231 -29.76 -14.59 12.63
CA ARG A 231 -29.74 -15.88 13.33
C ARG A 231 -30.33 -16.92 12.39
N ASN A 232 -29.49 -17.61 11.63
CA ASN A 232 -29.99 -18.65 10.74
C ASN A 232 -30.20 -19.97 11.48
N ARG A 233 -31.20 -20.75 11.05
CA ARG A 233 -31.47 -22.11 11.55
C ARG A 233 -30.52 -23.17 10.97
N LEU A 234 -29.72 -22.82 9.96
CA LEU A 234 -28.93 -23.75 9.14
C LEU A 234 -27.56 -24.14 9.73
N GLY A 235 -27.15 -23.58 10.87
CA GLY A 235 -25.94 -23.97 11.62
C GLY A 235 -24.59 -23.68 10.94
N ASN A 236 -24.57 -23.47 9.62
CA ASN A 236 -23.34 -23.34 8.83
C ASN A 236 -23.05 -21.88 8.45
N LYS A 237 -22.19 -21.23 9.25
CA LYS A 237 -21.79 -19.81 9.12
C LYS A 237 -21.26 -19.43 7.74
N PHE A 238 -20.66 -20.37 7.00
CA PHE A 238 -20.12 -20.09 5.66
C PHE A 238 -21.25 -19.89 4.63
N LYS A 239 -22.25 -20.77 4.64
CA LYS A 239 -23.40 -20.69 3.75
C LYS A 239 -24.24 -19.44 3.99
N GLU A 240 -24.32 -19.00 5.26
CA GLU A 240 -24.94 -17.74 5.66
C GLU A 240 -24.24 -16.52 5.08
N ARG A 241 -22.90 -16.46 5.17
CA ARG A 241 -22.14 -15.34 4.62
C ARG A 241 -22.26 -15.25 3.11
N ILE A 242 -22.24 -16.38 2.42
CA ILE A 242 -22.42 -16.43 0.96
C ILE A 242 -23.81 -15.96 0.57
N SER A 243 -24.86 -16.41 1.25
CA SER A 243 -26.24 -16.01 0.90
C SER A 243 -26.47 -14.52 1.11
N ILE A 244 -25.95 -13.94 2.20
CA ILE A 244 -26.01 -12.48 2.43
C ILE A 244 -25.18 -11.74 1.37
N PHE A 245 -23.98 -12.23 1.04
CA PHE A 245 -23.13 -11.65 0.00
C PHE A 245 -23.83 -11.62 -1.37
N LEU A 246 -24.49 -12.71 -1.77
CA LEU A 246 -25.24 -12.78 -3.02
C LEU A 246 -26.43 -11.80 -3.05
N ILE A 247 -27.14 -11.62 -1.94
CA ILE A 247 -28.24 -10.63 -1.86
C ILE A 247 -27.69 -9.21 -1.98
N LEU A 248 -26.58 -8.91 -1.30
CA LEU A 248 -25.93 -7.61 -1.41
C LEU A 248 -25.44 -7.35 -2.84
N LEU A 249 -24.82 -8.34 -3.48
CA LEU A 249 -24.32 -8.24 -4.85
C LEU A 249 -25.45 -8.01 -5.85
N LYS A 250 -26.59 -8.68 -5.66
CA LYS A 250 -27.80 -8.51 -6.49
C LYS A 250 -28.39 -7.11 -6.40
N ASN A 251 -28.39 -6.50 -5.21
CA ASN A 251 -29.09 -5.23 -4.99
C ASN A 251 -28.18 -4.00 -5.09
N CYS A 252 -26.93 -4.11 -4.64
CA CYS A 252 -25.99 -2.99 -4.57
C CYS A 252 -24.97 -2.96 -5.71
N HIS A 253 -24.69 -4.11 -6.36
CA HIS A 253 -23.63 -4.26 -7.36
C HIS A 253 -22.30 -3.65 -6.88
N PHE A 254 -21.48 -3.12 -7.78
CA PHE A 254 -20.22 -2.42 -7.45
C PHE A 254 -20.42 -0.89 -7.35
N SER A 255 -21.61 -0.44 -6.94
CA SER A 255 -21.92 0.97 -6.81
C SER A 255 -21.62 1.47 -5.39
N LYS A 256 -20.58 2.32 -5.26
CA LYS A 256 -20.20 2.97 -3.99
C LYS A 256 -21.41 3.61 -3.29
N SER A 257 -22.26 4.34 -4.03
CA SER A 257 -23.42 5.02 -3.44
C SER A 257 -24.47 4.05 -2.89
N LYS A 258 -24.68 2.91 -3.55
CA LYS A 258 -25.63 1.89 -3.07
C LYS A 258 -25.09 1.18 -1.83
N LEU A 259 -23.80 0.83 -1.84
CA LEU A 259 -23.14 0.18 -0.70
C LEU A 259 -23.06 1.09 0.53
N ASP A 260 -22.80 2.39 0.35
CA ASP A 260 -22.80 3.34 1.47
C ASP A 260 -24.21 3.52 2.08
N LYS A 261 -25.24 3.62 1.24
CA LYS A 261 -26.65 3.63 1.71
C LYS A 261 -27.01 2.33 2.43
N ALA A 262 -26.62 1.19 1.88
CA ALA A 262 -26.83 -0.13 2.50
C ALA A 262 -26.15 -0.23 3.87
N LEU A 263 -24.88 0.18 3.97
CA LEU A 263 -24.12 0.18 5.22
C LEU A 263 -24.78 1.08 6.28
N LYS A 264 -25.20 2.29 5.91
CA LYS A 264 -25.92 3.20 6.82
C LYS A 264 -27.24 2.59 7.32
N LYS A 265 -28.05 2.03 6.41
CA LYS A 265 -29.32 1.38 6.76
C LYS A 265 -29.14 0.18 7.69
N VAL A 266 -28.14 -0.67 7.42
CA VAL A 266 -27.86 -1.88 8.22
C VAL A 266 -27.28 -1.53 9.60
N LYS A 267 -26.56 -0.42 9.73
CA LYS A 267 -26.09 0.07 11.04
C LYS A 267 -27.22 0.53 11.96
N ILE A 268 -28.25 1.14 11.38
CA ILE A 268 -29.39 1.71 12.13
C ILE A 268 -30.44 0.63 12.44
N ASN A 269 -30.72 -0.25 11.47
CA ASN A 269 -31.81 -1.21 11.57
C ASN A 269 -31.30 -2.60 11.97
N LYS A 270 -31.95 -3.24 12.95
CA LYS A 270 -31.69 -4.64 13.28
C LYS A 270 -32.25 -5.54 12.16
N VAL A 271 -31.36 -6.18 11.42
CA VAL A 271 -31.73 -7.16 10.38
C VAL A 271 -31.82 -8.55 11.00
N GLY A 272 -33.04 -9.06 11.18
CA GLY A 272 -33.31 -10.37 11.77
C GLY A 272 -33.47 -11.50 10.75
N SER A 273 -33.92 -11.21 9.53
CA SER A 273 -34.21 -12.19 8.48
C SER A 273 -33.66 -11.80 7.10
N TYR A 274 -33.49 -12.79 6.22
CA TYR A 274 -33.13 -12.58 4.81
C TYR A 274 -34.16 -11.76 4.03
N LYS A 275 -35.46 -11.89 4.38
CA LYS A 275 -36.53 -11.09 3.77
C LYS A 275 -36.39 -9.61 4.14
N ASP A 276 -36.12 -9.33 5.41
CA ASP A 276 -35.92 -7.97 5.93
C ASP A 276 -34.71 -7.31 5.25
N LEU A 277 -33.62 -8.06 5.09
CA LEU A 277 -32.42 -7.60 4.38
C LEU A 277 -32.76 -7.22 2.93
N ASN A 278 -33.51 -8.08 2.22
CA ASN A 278 -33.83 -7.84 0.82
C ASN A 278 -34.79 -6.64 0.63
N ILE A 279 -35.73 -6.43 1.56
CA ILE A 279 -36.61 -5.25 1.58
C ILE A 279 -35.79 -3.98 1.86
N LEU A 280 -34.89 -4.01 2.84
CA LEU A 280 -34.03 -2.88 3.20
C LEU A 280 -33.11 -2.41 2.06
N LEU A 281 -32.67 -3.36 1.24
CA LEU A 281 -31.69 -3.17 0.17
C LEU A 281 -32.30 -2.89 -1.22
N LYS A 282 -33.63 -2.88 -1.39
CA LYS A 282 -34.25 -2.35 -2.62
C LYS A 282 -33.94 -0.84 -2.72
N ILE A 283 -32.86 -0.50 -3.42
CA ILE A 283 -32.31 0.85 -3.62
C ILE A 283 -32.02 1.06 -5.11
#